data_AF-A0A3R7QLY0-F1
#
_entry.id   AF-A0A3R7QLY0-F1
#
_cell.length_a   1.000
_cell.length_b   1.000
_cell.length_c   1.000
_cell.angle_alpha   90.00
_cell.angle_beta   90.00
_cell.angle_gamma   90.00
#
_symmetry.space_group_name_H-M   'P 1'
#
loop_
_entity.id
_entity.type
_entity.pdbx_description
1 polymer ?
#
loop_
_entity_poly.entity_id
_entity_poly.type
_entity_poly.pdbx_seq_one_letter_code
_entity_poly.pdbx_strand_id
1 'polypeptide(L)' 'MDSLRSRVAVARIHWFDTCLMSLVQIYLDAVTHQVITSEELAYVAGNQDDFDRTEQKLSARLEHLISCGSISVGFR' A
#
# COMPACT_ATOMS: atom_id res chain seq x y z
N MET A 1 -20.46 29.65 11.39
CA MET A 1 -20.86 28.69 10.34
C MET A 1 -19.58 28.20 9.69
N ASP A 2 -18.83 27.39 10.43
CA ASP A 2 -17.41 27.13 10.19
C ASP A 2 -17.18 25.63 10.23
N SER A 3 -17.67 24.91 9.22
CA SER A 3 -17.49 23.44 9.21
C SER A 3 -17.56 22.80 7.82
N LEU A 4 -17.08 23.48 6.78
CA LEU A 4 -17.02 22.88 5.43
C LEU A 4 -15.75 23.19 4.61
N ARG A 5 -14.73 23.83 5.20
CA ARG A 5 -13.46 24.12 4.48
C ARG A 5 -12.28 23.18 4.79
N SER A 6 -12.35 22.33 5.82
CA SER A 6 -11.19 21.50 6.23
C SER A 6 -11.14 20.08 5.67
N ARG A 7 -12.11 19.65 4.84
CA ARG A 7 -12.14 18.25 4.36
C ARG A 7 -11.46 18.02 3.01
N VAL A 8 -11.14 19.09 2.26
CA VAL A 8 -10.55 18.97 0.91
C VAL A 8 -9.01 19.05 0.92
N ALA A 9 -8.40 19.59 1.99
CA ALA A 9 -6.95 19.73 2.10
C ALA A 9 -6.24 18.47 2.63
N VAL A 10 -6.90 17.68 3.50
CA VAL A 10 -6.32 16.45 4.07
C VAL A 10 -6.20 15.35 3.02
N ALA A 11 -7.16 15.25 2.09
CA ALA A 11 -7.07 14.30 1.01
C ALA A 11 -5.89 14.61 0.07
N ARG A 12 -5.58 15.89 -0.18
CA ARG A 12 -4.60 16.30 -1.20
C ARG A 12 -3.14 16.03 -0.83
N ILE A 13 -2.81 15.97 0.47
CA ILE A 13 -1.44 15.72 0.93
C ILE A 13 -1.11 14.21 0.90
N HIS A 14 -2.11 13.33 0.95
CA HIS A 14 -1.90 11.87 0.91
C HIS A 14 -1.54 11.33 -0.48
N TRP A 15 -1.76 12.10 -1.56
CA TRP A 15 -1.56 11.64 -2.95
C TRP A 15 -0.17 11.93 -3.52
N PHE A 16 0.69 12.68 -2.82
CA PHE A 16 1.98 13.13 -3.37
C PHE A 16 3.22 12.48 -2.74
N ASP A 17 3.05 11.71 -1.65
CA ASP A 17 4.15 10.96 -1.02
C ASP A 17 4.34 9.56 -1.64
N THR A 18 3.43 9.13 -2.51
CA THR A 18 3.40 7.79 -3.12
C THR A 18 4.43 7.55 -4.22
N CYS A 19 5.15 8.58 -4.69
CA CYS A 19 6.11 8.41 -5.79
C CYS A 19 7.41 7.67 -5.38
N LEU A 20 7.58 7.29 -4.11
CA LEU A 20 8.73 6.50 -3.66
C LEU A 20 8.41 5.61 -2.46
N MET A 21 7.25 4.95 -2.44
CA MET A 21 6.95 4.01 -1.36
C MET A 21 7.78 2.74 -1.48
N SER A 22 8.56 2.44 -0.43
CA SER A 22 9.27 1.17 -0.33
C SER A 22 8.29 0.01 -0.11
N LEU A 23 8.70 -1.22 -0.46
CA LEU A 23 7.88 -2.41 -0.19
C LEU A 23 7.46 -2.51 1.27
N VAL A 24 8.31 -2.05 2.20
CA VAL A 24 8.02 -2.01 3.63
C VAL A 24 6.84 -1.09 3.94
N GLN A 25 6.77 0.08 3.31
CA GLN A 25 5.66 1.01 3.50
C GLN A 25 4.36 0.46 2.93
N ILE A 26 4.41 -0.11 1.72
CA ILE A 26 3.26 -0.79 1.11
C ILE A 26 2.76 -1.91 2.02
N TYR A 27 3.66 -2.73 2.56
CA TYR A 27 3.31 -3.82 3.47
C TYR A 27 2.63 -3.29 4.74
N LEU A 28 3.23 -2.29 5.41
CA LEU A 28 2.68 -1.74 6.65
C LEU A 28 1.32 -1.09 6.42
N ASP A 29 1.17 -0.34 5.32
CA ASP A 29 -0.09 0.31 4.98
C ASP A 29 -1.16 -0.74 4.66
N ALA A 30 -0.82 -1.76 3.89
CA ALA A 30 -1.72 -2.84 3.53
C ALA A 30 -2.20 -3.66 4.72
N VAL A 31 -1.32 -3.93 5.68
CA VAL A 31 -1.68 -4.64 6.92
C VAL A 31 -2.52 -3.75 7.83
N THR A 32 -2.21 -2.46 7.94
CA THR A 32 -2.92 -1.51 8.82
C THR A 32 -4.35 -1.29 8.37
N HIS A 33 -4.56 -1.13 7.07
CA HIS A 33 -5.87 -0.83 6.50
C HIS A 33 -6.57 -2.05 5.91
N GLN A 34 -5.90 -3.21 5.90
CA GLN A 34 -6.41 -4.48 5.36
C GLN A 34 -6.79 -4.40 3.87
N VAL A 35 -6.23 -3.45 3.13
CA VAL A 35 -6.47 -3.25 1.69
C VAL A 35 -5.14 -3.11 0.97
N ILE A 36 -5.00 -3.53 -0.26
CA ILE A 36 -3.86 -3.16 -1.11
C ILE A 36 -4.38 -2.70 -2.46
N THR A 37 -3.79 -1.65 -3.01
CA THR A 37 -4.18 -1.15 -4.33
C THR A 37 -3.57 -1.98 -5.44
N SER A 38 -4.21 -1.98 -6.61
CA SER A 38 -3.66 -2.65 -7.79
C SER A 38 -2.32 -2.06 -8.22
N GLU A 39 -2.09 -0.76 -7.97
CA GLU A 39 -0.84 -0.07 -8.30
C GLU A 39 0.30 -0.53 -7.38
N GLU A 40 0.05 -0.59 -6.07
CA GLU A 40 1.00 -1.14 -5.10
C GLU A 40 1.30 -2.61 -5.40
N LEU A 41 0.29 -3.42 -5.70
CA LEU A 41 0.49 -4.83 -6.04
C LEU A 41 1.30 -4.98 -7.34
N ALA A 42 1.04 -4.15 -8.35
CA ALA A 42 1.81 -4.13 -9.59
C ALA A 42 3.27 -3.71 -9.35
N TYR A 43 3.50 -2.75 -8.45
CA TYR A 43 4.84 -2.38 -8.01
C TYR A 43 5.56 -3.55 -7.33
N VAL A 44 4.88 -4.25 -6.40
CA VAL A 44 5.47 -5.43 -5.74
C VAL A 44 5.81 -6.51 -6.76
N ALA A 45 4.89 -6.82 -7.68
CA ALA A 45 5.10 -7.85 -8.70
C ALA A 45 6.19 -7.47 -9.73
N GLY A 46 6.29 -6.20 -10.10
CA GLY A 46 7.23 -5.71 -11.11
C GLY A 46 8.66 -5.51 -10.62
N ASN A 47 8.86 -5.35 -9.30
CA ASN A 47 10.18 -5.12 -8.69
C ASN A 47 10.70 -6.33 -7.89
N GLN A 48 10.06 -7.52 -8.00
CA GLN A 48 10.49 -8.71 -7.24
C GLN A 48 11.94 -9.11 -7.52
N ASP A 49 12.43 -8.88 -8.74
CA ASP A 49 13.79 -9.24 -9.16
C ASP A 49 14.86 -8.34 -8.50
N ASP A 50 14.49 -7.12 -8.09
CA ASP A 50 15.37 -6.13 -7.46
C ASP A 50 15.32 -6.18 -5.92
N PHE A 51 14.42 -6.99 -5.35
CA PHE A 51 14.21 -7.07 -3.91
C PHE A 51 15.31 -7.85 -3.18
N ASP A 52 15.74 -7.29 -2.06
CA ASP A 52 16.63 -7.98 -1.12
C ASP A 52 15.94 -9.19 -0.48
N ARG A 53 16.70 -10.11 0.13
CA ARG A 53 16.15 -11.29 0.85
C ARG A 53 15.06 -10.95 1.87
N THR A 54 15.12 -9.78 2.49
CA THR A 54 14.12 -9.30 3.46
C THR A 54 12.83 -8.88 2.74
N GLU A 55 12.97 -8.17 1.63
CA GLU A 55 11.86 -7.71 0.81
C GLU A 55 11.14 -8.87 0.11
N GLN A 56 11.88 -9.89 -0.35
CA GLN A 56 11.31 -11.13 -0.87
C GLN A 56 10.45 -11.86 0.18
N LYS A 57 10.86 -11.85 1.46
CA LYS A 57 10.05 -12.42 2.55
C LYS A 57 8.80 -11.59 2.81
N LEU A 58 8.90 -10.26 2.69
CA LEU A 58 7.76 -9.36 2.89
C LEU A 58 6.73 -9.49 1.78
N SER A 59 7.16 -9.53 0.52
CA SER A 59 6.29 -9.75 -0.63
C SER A 59 5.59 -11.10 -0.56
N ALA A 60 6.31 -12.19 -0.26
CA ALA A 60 5.69 -13.51 -0.05
C ALA A 60 4.67 -13.52 1.10
N ARG A 61 4.95 -12.79 2.20
CA ARG A 61 4.01 -12.66 3.32
C ARG A 61 2.78 -11.84 2.95
N LEU A 62 2.95 -10.80 2.15
CA LEU A 62 1.87 -9.97 1.63
C LEU A 62 0.95 -10.79 0.71
N GLU A 63 1.52 -11.57 -0.21
CA GLU A 63 0.78 -12.51 -1.06
C GLU A 63 -0.01 -13.52 -0.24
N HIS A 64 0.61 -14.07 0.82
CA HIS A 64 -0.09 -14.98 1.72
C HIS A 64 -1.28 -14.31 2.44
N LEU A 65 -1.12 -13.07 2.91
CA LEU A 65 -2.20 -12.32 3.55
C LEU A 65 -3.36 -12.03 2.58
N ILE A 66 -3.05 -11.75 1.32
CA ILE A 66 -4.05 -11.60 0.26
C ILE A 66 -4.75 -12.94 -0.01
N SER A 67 -3.98 -14.03 -0.16
CA SER A 67 -4.53 -15.36 -0.42
C SER A 67 -5.41 -15.90 0.71
N CYS A 68 -5.08 -15.56 1.96
CA CYS A 68 -5.88 -15.92 3.14
C CYS A 68 -7.10 -15.01 3.35
N GLY A 69 -7.27 -13.98 2.51
CA GLY A 69 -8.37 -13.01 2.63
C GLY A 69 -8.22 -12.03 3.79
N SER A 70 -7.03 -11.92 4.40
CA SER A 70 -6.73 -10.96 5.46
C SER A 70 -6.53 -9.54 4.92
N ILE A 71 -6.09 -9.43 3.66
CA ILE A 71 -5.96 -8.18 2.93
C ILE A 71 -6.75 -8.33 1.63
N SER A 72 -7.58 -7.35 1.31
CA SER A 72 -8.33 -7.31 0.06
C SER A 72 -7.63 -6.44 -0.99
N VAL A 73 -7.66 -6.84 -2.26
CA VAL A 73 -7.24 -5.95 -3.35
C VAL A 73 -8.38 -4.98 -3.64
N GLY A 74 -8.15 -3.68 -3.51
CA GLY A 74 -9.20 -2.68 -3.59
C GLY A 74 -8.69 -1.26 -3.86
N PHE A 75 -9.61 -0.31 -3.81
CA PHE A 75 -9.32 1.11 -3.99
C PHE A 75 -9.34 1.80 -2.62
N ARG A 76 -8.47 2.79 -2.41
CA ARG A 76 -8.33 3.56 -1.18
C ARG A 76 -8.74 5.01 -1.39
#